data_AF-A0A561VLH0-F1
#
_entry.id   AF-A0A561VLH0-F1
#
_cell.length_a   1.000
_cell.length_b   1.000
_cell.length_c   1.000
_cell.angle_alpha   90.00
_cell.angle_beta   90.00
_cell.angle_gamma   90.00
#
_symmetry.space_group_name_H-M   'P 1'
#
loop_
_entity.id
_entity.type
_entity.pdbx_description
1 polymer ?
#
loop_
_entity_poly.entity_id
_entity_poly.type
_entity_poly.pdbx_seq_one_letter_code
_entity_poly.pdbx_strand_id
1 'polypeptide(L)'
;MRVSLSTRGGLAAAITRRLPPRVADTDRLPPEAAGELRRLADAVRADRDGPGRPGPAVRDAMSYTIIIEDAAGSTTRTATDTAMSPAFGALLGWLERNAAG
;
A
#
# COMPACT_ATOMS: atom_id res chain seq x y z
N MET A 1 -9.75 6.57 9.62
CA MET A 1 -8.47 6.53 8.87
C MET A 1 -8.66 5.56 7.73
N ARG A 2 -8.30 5.96 6.52
CA ARG A 2 -8.52 5.18 5.31
C ARG A 2 -7.20 4.91 4.62
N VAL A 3 -6.98 3.68 4.19
CA VAL A 3 -5.80 3.28 3.43
C VAL A 3 -6.26 2.63 2.13
N SER A 4 -5.75 3.13 1.01
CA SER A 4 -6.06 2.59 -0.31
C SER A 4 -4.82 2.06 -1.01
N LEU A 5 -5.00 0.98 -1.76
CA LEU A 5 -3.96 0.32 -2.53
C LEU A 5 -4.34 0.31 -4.02
N SER A 6 -3.42 0.80 -4.84
CA SER A 6 -3.45 0.69 -6.29
C SER A 6 -2.20 -0.03 -6.80
N THR A 7 -2.36 -0.92 -7.77
CA THR A 7 -1.26 -1.70 -8.36
C THR A 7 -1.14 -1.37 -9.85
N ARG A 8 0.07 -1.10 -10.33
CA ARG A 8 0.41 -0.79 -11.73
C ARG A 8 1.68 -1.56 -12.14
N GLY A 9 1.56 -2.55 -13.01
CA GLY A 9 2.71 -3.26 -13.61
C GLY A 9 2.38 -4.66 -14.15
N GLY A 10 3.08 -5.09 -15.20
CA GLY A 10 2.93 -6.40 -15.86
C GLY A 10 1.63 -6.64 -16.64
N LEU A 11 1.49 -7.80 -17.29
CA LEU A 11 0.25 -8.28 -17.94
C LEU A 11 -0.96 -8.27 -16.98
N ALA A 12 -0.72 -8.33 -15.66
CA ALA A 12 -1.73 -8.20 -14.63
C ALA A 12 -2.36 -6.79 -14.56
N ALA A 13 -1.66 -5.73 -14.97
CA ALA A 13 -2.20 -4.37 -15.00
C ALA A 13 -3.44 -4.22 -15.89
N ALA A 14 -3.59 -5.05 -16.93
CA ALA A 14 -4.80 -5.07 -17.75
C ALA A 14 -6.01 -5.65 -16.97
N ILE A 15 -5.75 -6.56 -16.03
CA ILE A 15 -6.75 -7.23 -15.19
C ILE A 15 -7.05 -6.36 -13.96
N THR A 16 -6.04 -5.87 -13.24
CA THR A 16 -6.20 -5.01 -12.06
C THR A 16 -6.69 -3.61 -12.38
N ARG A 17 -6.53 -3.09 -13.60
CA ARG A 17 -7.18 -1.83 -14.03
C ARG A 17 -8.71 -1.88 -13.96
N ARG A 18 -9.30 -3.08 -13.97
CA ARG A 18 -10.75 -3.27 -13.85
C ARG A 18 -11.20 -3.59 -12.42
N LEU A 19 -10.27 -3.90 -11.51
CA LEU A 19 -10.62 -4.12 -10.11
C LEU A 19 -10.69 -2.76 -9.39
N PRO A 20 -11.69 -2.58 -8.51
CA PRO A 20 -11.71 -1.44 -7.60
C PRO A 20 -10.39 -1.38 -6.83
N PRO A 21 -9.85 -0.18 -6.56
CA PRO A 21 -8.74 -0.05 -5.63
C PRO A 21 -9.14 -0.69 -4.30
N ARG A 22 -8.25 -1.51 -3.73
CA ARG A 22 -8.53 -2.12 -2.43
C ARG A 22 -8.47 -1.06 -1.36
N VAL A 23 -9.51 -1.00 -0.53
CA VAL A 23 -9.65 0.03 0.49
C VAL A 23 -9.90 -0.61 1.84
N ALA A 24 -9.10 -0.19 2.82
CA ALA A 24 -9.31 -0.47 4.23
C ALA A 24 -9.69 0.82 4.95
N ASP A 25 -10.81 0.80 5.66
CA ASP A 25 -11.28 1.92 6.46
C ASP A 25 -11.36 1.46 7.92
N THR A 26 -10.64 2.14 8.82
CA THR A 26 -10.62 1.80 10.26
C THR A 26 -12.01 1.82 10.86
N ASP A 27 -12.93 2.62 10.32
CA ASP A 27 -14.28 2.77 10.85
C ASP A 27 -15.18 1.60 10.45
N ARG A 28 -14.73 0.77 9.49
CA ARG A 28 -15.39 -0.45 9.01
C ARG A 28 -14.69 -1.74 9.44
N LEU A 29 -13.60 -1.62 10.22
CA LEU A 29 -12.78 -2.74 10.65
C LEU A 29 -13.01 -3.04 12.14
N PRO A 30 -12.82 -4.31 12.56
CA PRO A 30 -12.73 -4.63 13.97
C PRO A 30 -11.62 -3.81 14.67
N PRO A 31 -11.78 -3.47 15.96
CA PRO A 31 -10.81 -2.61 16.68
C PRO A 31 -9.36 -3.11 16.63
N GLU A 32 -9.14 -4.43 16.68
CA GLU A 32 -7.79 -5.00 16.57
C GLU A 32 -7.19 -4.79 15.18
N ALA A 33 -7.97 -5.04 14.12
CA ALA A 33 -7.56 -4.82 12.75
C ALA A 33 -7.31 -3.34 12.46
N ALA A 34 -8.13 -2.44 13.00
CA ALA A 34 -7.94 -1.00 12.91
C ALA A 34 -6.65 -0.54 13.63
N GLY A 35 -6.36 -1.11 14.80
CA GLY A 35 -5.13 -0.85 15.57
C GLY A 35 -3.88 -1.31 14.82
N GLU A 36 -3.92 -2.51 14.23
CA GLU A 36 -2.81 -3.04 13.44
C GLU A 36 -2.59 -2.22 12.16
N LEU A 37 -3.67 -1.86 11.45
CA LEU A 37 -3.58 -0.98 10.28
C LEU A 37 -2.92 0.36 10.63
N ARG A 38 -3.24 0.93 11.81
CA ARG A 38 -2.63 2.17 12.30
C ARG A 38 -1.13 2.02 12.54
N ARG A 39 -0.72 0.94 13.22
CA ARG A 39 0.70 0.64 13.47
C ARG A 39 1.49 0.50 12.17
N LEU A 40 0.95 -0.23 11.19
CA LEU A 40 1.59 -0.43 9.90
C LEU A 40 1.68 0.88 9.10
N ALA A 41 0.62 1.70 9.12
CA ALA A 41 0.61 3.01 8.47
C ALA A 41 1.65 3.96 9.09
N ASP A 42 1.75 3.99 10.42
CA ASP A 42 2.73 4.82 11.12
C ASP A 42 4.17 4.36 10.85
N ALA A 43 4.42 3.04 10.76
CA ALA A 43 5.72 2.50 10.37
C ALA A 43 6.13 2.95 8.96
N VAL A 44 5.21 2.91 8.00
CA VAL A 44 5.45 3.37 6.61
C VAL A 44 5.68 4.89 6.53
N ARG A 45 5.10 5.67 7.44
CA ARG A 45 5.32 7.11 7.54
C ARG A 45 6.68 7.44 8.16
N ALA A 46 7.06 6.70 9.20
CA ALA A 46 8.33 6.86 9.90
C ALA A 46 9.53 6.39 9.06
N ASP A 47 9.29 5.49 8.11
CA ASP A 47 10.28 5.05 7.15
C ASP A 47 10.71 6.21 6.23
N ARG A 48 11.89 6.77 6.55
CA ARG A 48 12.51 7.91 5.86
C ARG A 48 13.39 7.49 4.69
N ASP A 49 13.86 6.24 4.67
CA ASP A 49 14.70 5.73 3.58
C ASP A 49 13.89 5.61 2.29
N GLY A 50 12.57 5.53 2.42
CA GLY A 50 11.65 5.41 1.30
C GLY A 50 11.87 4.10 0.54
N PRO A 51 11.00 3.79 -0.41
CA PRO A 51 11.28 2.70 -1.34
C PRO A 51 12.56 3.05 -2.08
N GLY A 52 13.56 2.16 -1.98
CA GLY A 52 14.87 2.35 -2.61
C GLY A 52 14.69 2.80 -4.06
N ARG A 53 15.46 3.81 -4.47
CA ARG A 53 15.34 4.45 -5.79
C ARG A 53 15.10 3.39 -6.86
N PRO A 54 14.01 3.47 -7.65
CA PRO A 54 13.73 2.46 -8.66
C PRO A 54 14.94 2.38 -9.58
N GLY A 55 15.55 1.18 -9.63
CA GLY A 55 16.54 0.85 -10.64
C GLY A 55 15.95 0.99 -12.05
N PRO A 56 16.76 0.86 -13.11
CA PRO A 56 16.25 0.91 -14.49
C PRO A 56 15.01 0.02 -14.61
N ALA A 57 13.91 0.60 -15.12
CA ALA A 57 12.59 -0.01 -15.14
C ALA A 57 12.66 -1.43 -15.71
N VAL A 58 12.66 -2.42 -14.81
CA VAL A 58 12.53 -3.82 -15.19
C VAL A 58 11.13 -3.94 -15.74
N ARG A 59 11.00 -4.34 -17.02
CA ARG A 59 9.71 -4.37 -17.74
C ARG A 59 8.59 -5.13 -17.00
N ASP A 60 8.98 -6.02 -16.09
CA ASP A 60 8.08 -6.91 -15.34
C ASP A 60 7.87 -6.52 -13.87
N ALA A 61 8.49 -5.45 -13.37
CA ALA A 61 8.34 -5.05 -11.97
C ALA A 61 6.92 -4.52 -11.69
N MET A 62 6.26 -5.06 -10.65
CA MET A 62 4.99 -4.51 -10.18
C MET A 62 5.22 -3.25 -9.34
N SER A 63 4.54 -2.15 -9.67
CA SER A 63 4.51 -0.93 -8.86
C SER A 63 3.24 -0.91 -8.01
N TYR A 64 3.39 -0.58 -6.74
CA TYR A 64 2.30 -0.43 -5.78
C TYR A 64 2.27 1.02 -5.29
N THR A 65 1.09 1.61 -5.27
CA THR A 65 0.83 2.93 -4.68
C THR A 65 -0.13 2.75 -3.52
N ILE A 66 0.32 3.12 -2.32
CA ILE A 66 -0.48 3.16 -1.11
C ILE A 66 -0.74 4.62 -0.75
N ILE A 67 -2.00 4.95 -0.49
CA ILE A 67 -2.41 6.27 0.01
C ILE A 67 -3.01 6.10 1.39
N ILE A 68 -2.44 6.77 2.38
CA ILE A 68 -2.89 6.79 3.77
C ILE A 68 -3.54 8.14 4.05
N GLU A 69 -4.83 8.13 4.35
CA GLU A 69 -5.64 9.31 4.64
C GLU A 69 -6.10 9.26 6.10
N ASP A 70 -5.71 10.26 6.88
CA ASP A 70 -6.20 10.45 8.25
C ASP A 70 -6.31 11.93 8.61
N ALA A 71 -6.54 12.22 9.89
CA ALA A 71 -6.68 13.58 10.38
C ALA A 71 -5.41 14.44 10.21
N ALA A 72 -4.23 13.82 10.05
CA ALA A 72 -2.97 14.52 9.82
C ALA A 72 -2.75 14.85 8.33
N GLY A 73 -3.55 14.26 7.42
CA GLY A 73 -3.53 14.53 5.99
C GLY A 73 -3.43 13.27 5.13
N SER A 74 -3.11 13.48 3.85
CA SER A 74 -2.91 12.39 2.88
C SER A 74 -1.43 12.15 2.65
N THR A 75 -0.98 10.90 2.86
CA THR A 75 0.39 10.46 2.58
C THR A 75 0.38 9.42 1.47
N THR A 76 1.02 9.73 0.35
CA THR A 76 1.20 8.79 -0.76
C THR A 76 2.60 8.18 -0.73
N ARG A 77 2.67 6.85 -0.84
CA ARG A 77 3.91 6.09 -0.95
C ARG A 77 3.82 5.15 -2.14
N THR A 78 4.88 5.09 -2.94
CA THR A 78 4.94 4.24 -4.14
C THR A 78 6.21 3.42 -4.13
N ALA A 79 6.10 2.09 -4.17
CA ALA A 79 7.22 1.16 -4.17
C ALA A 79 7.07 0.13 -5.30
N THR A 80 8.15 -0.55 -5.67
CA THR A 80 8.08 -1.72 -6.57
C THR A 80 8.30 -3.01 -5.79
N ASP A 81 7.82 -4.13 -6.33
CA ASP A 81 8.09 -5.49 -5.81
C ASP A 81 9.58 -5.76 -5.52
N THR A 82 10.43 -5.19 -6.37
CA THR A 82 11.89 -5.28 -6.37
C THR A 82 12.58 -4.24 -5.49
N ALA A 83 11.88 -3.20 -5.04
CA ALA A 83 12.43 -2.10 -4.26
C ALA A 83 11.38 -1.51 -3.30
N MET A 84 10.97 -2.31 -2.31
CA MET A 84 10.12 -1.86 -1.20
C MET A 84 10.82 -2.07 0.14
N SER A 85 10.50 -1.21 1.11
CA SER A 85 10.94 -1.42 2.48
C SER A 85 10.12 -2.52 3.17
N PRO A 86 10.65 -3.12 4.26
CA PRO A 86 9.89 -4.10 5.04
C PRO A 86 8.56 -3.54 5.57
N ALA A 87 8.54 -2.27 5.99
CA ALA A 87 7.33 -1.60 6.46
C ALA A 87 6.27 -1.50 5.36
N PHE A 88 6.68 -1.13 4.14
CA PHE A 88 5.77 -1.07 3.00
C PHE A 88 5.21 -2.45 2.64
N GLY A 89 6.06 -3.48 2.61
CA GLY A 89 5.64 -4.86 2.32
C GLY A 89 4.66 -5.42 3.37
N ALA A 90 4.88 -5.11 4.65
CA ALA A 90 3.96 -5.51 5.72
C ALA A 90 2.57 -4.88 5.56
N LEU A 91 2.51 -3.57 5.27
CA LEU A 91 1.24 -2.88 5.02
C LEU A 91 0.54 -3.42 3.75
N LEU A 92 1.29 -3.60 2.65
CA LEU A 92 0.77 -4.19 1.41
C LEU A 92 0.14 -5.56 1.68
N GLY A 93 0.87 -6.48 2.30
CA GLY A 93 0.36 -7.83 2.58
C GLY A 93 -0.84 -7.82 3.53
N TRP A 94 -0.88 -6.89 4.49
CA TRP A 94 -2.05 -6.72 5.35
C TRP A 94 -3.28 -6.28 4.55
N LEU A 95 -3.12 -5.29 3.65
CA LEU A 95 -4.20 -4.81 2.77
C LEU A 95 -4.68 -5.91 1.82
N GLU A 96 -3.77 -6.72 1.28
CA GLU A 96 -4.14 -7.83 0.40
C GLU A 96 -4.99 -8.91 1.10
N ARG A 97 -4.83 -9.08 2.41
CA ARG A 97 -5.59 -10.06 3.20
C ARG A 97 -6.88 -9.50 3.78
N ASN A 98 -6.89 -8.21 4.14
CA ASN A 98 -7.94 -7.63 4.98
C ASN A 98 -8.74 -6.50 4.34
N ALA A 99 -8.24 -5.88 3.26
CA ALA A 99 -8.97 -4.80 2.60
C ALA A 99 -10.08 -5.37 1.71
N ALA A 100 -11.23 -4.70 1.70
CA ALA A 100 -12.30 -5.00 0.77
C ALA A 100 -11.90 -4.57 -0.65
N GLY A 101 -12.23 -5.40 -1.63
CA GLY A 101 -12.04 -5.15 -3.06
C GLY A 101 -13.36 -4.99 -3.79
#